data_AF-A0A2V2ZW55-F1
#
_entry.id   AF-A0A2V2ZW55-F1
#
_cell.length_a   1.000
_cell.length_b   1.000
_cell.length_c   1.000
_cell.angle_alpha   90.00
_cell.angle_beta   90.00
_cell.angle_gamma   90.00
#
_symmetry.space_group_name_H-M   'P 1'
#
loop_
_entity.id
_entity.type
_entity.pdbx_description
1 polymer ?
#
loop_
_entity_poly.entity_id
_entity_poly.type
_entity_poly.pdbx_seq_one_letter_code
_entity_poly.pdbx_strand_id
1 'polypeptide(L)'
;ALVYKGEIIAQGSRYDRAYQKVLQDIRKVSYSPEKVGEILESLVNRRRIVSVETGVNLGITPEKGIKMSFRLIDEFGNYAGELIRAQEKGDKLVYSLSVRGKPQKLNCFTRLLDEKSAQANRLPVYGNERMLMGDFNIPKAITDKYSGLGDLVLSDAMAFYQTNKKFGQLDGVIGWWKKATMYEDYGGQSINLTKFWEARAAGKSIEEAALSTFTGSKMKAKGFGKVRYGLQYITENEVIINFLKK
;
A
#
# COMPACT_ATOMS: atom_id res chain seq x y z
N ALA A 1 -22.11 3.59 -0.84
CA ALA A 1 -23.31 3.04 -0.20
C ALA A 1 -23.57 3.81 1.10
N LEU A 2 -24.83 4.12 1.37
CA LEU A 2 -25.33 4.47 2.70
C LEU A 2 -25.42 3.17 3.50
N VAL A 3 -24.65 3.09 4.58
CA VAL A 3 -24.59 1.90 5.44
C VAL A 3 -25.13 2.27 6.81
N TYR A 4 -26.09 1.50 7.32
CA TYR A 4 -26.65 1.66 8.65
C TYR A 4 -26.56 0.31 9.38
N LYS A 5 -25.94 0.31 10.58
CA LYS A 5 -25.72 -0.90 11.40
C LYS A 5 -25.08 -2.08 10.65
N GLY A 6 -24.17 -1.80 9.71
CA GLY A 6 -23.49 -2.82 8.93
C GLY A 6 -24.23 -3.28 7.67
N GLU A 7 -25.45 -2.79 7.44
CA GLU A 7 -26.25 -3.11 6.27
C GLU A 7 -26.22 -1.98 5.23
N ILE A 8 -26.07 -2.33 3.96
CA ILE A 8 -26.20 -1.38 2.85
C ILE A 8 -27.68 -1.09 2.64
N ILE A 9 -28.14 0.08 3.10
CA ILE A 9 -29.55 0.50 2.96
C ILE A 9 -29.80 1.36 1.72
N ALA A 10 -28.75 1.90 1.12
CA ALA A 10 -28.81 2.46 -0.23
C ALA A 10 -27.46 2.36 -0.93
N GLN A 11 -27.43 1.99 -2.20
CA GLN A 11 -26.22 1.94 -3.01
C GLN A 11 -26.40 2.78 -4.26
N GLY A 12 -25.42 3.64 -4.52
CA GLY A 12 -25.39 4.46 -5.72
C GLY A 12 -24.09 5.25 -5.78
N SER A 13 -23.77 5.68 -6.99
CA SER A 13 -22.63 6.54 -7.22
C SER A 13 -22.95 7.96 -6.75
N ARG A 14 -21.99 8.69 -6.17
CA ARG A 14 -22.14 10.14 -5.94
C ARG A 14 -22.36 10.94 -7.24
N TYR A 15 -22.25 10.30 -8.39
CA TYR A 15 -22.50 10.87 -9.71
C TYR A 15 -23.86 10.48 -10.29
N ASP A 16 -24.54 9.53 -9.67
CA ASP A 16 -25.88 9.15 -10.05
C ASP A 16 -26.84 10.24 -9.56
N ARG A 17 -27.52 10.90 -10.50
CA ARG A 17 -28.49 11.96 -10.18
C ARG A 17 -29.65 11.42 -9.35
N ALA A 18 -30.08 10.17 -9.56
CA ALA A 18 -31.10 9.54 -8.75
C ALA A 18 -30.59 9.33 -7.32
N TYR A 19 -29.35 8.84 -7.16
CA TYR A 19 -28.74 8.70 -5.83
C TYR A 19 -28.58 10.05 -5.13
N GLN A 20 -28.08 11.07 -5.82
CA GLN A 20 -27.95 12.43 -5.27
C GLN A 20 -29.30 13.03 -4.88
N LYS A 21 -30.33 12.82 -5.71
CA LYS A 21 -31.71 13.22 -5.40
C LYS A 21 -32.21 12.52 -4.15
N VAL A 22 -32.00 11.21 -4.02
CA VAL A 22 -32.35 10.44 -2.81
C VAL A 22 -31.64 11.00 -1.58
N LEU A 23 -30.35 11.33 -1.64
CA LEU A 23 -29.64 11.92 -0.50
C LEU A 23 -30.22 13.30 -0.10
N GLN A 24 -30.56 14.14 -1.09
CA GLN A 24 -31.19 15.43 -0.85
C GLN A 24 -32.60 15.31 -0.28
N ASP A 25 -33.39 14.36 -0.80
CA ASP A 25 -34.74 14.09 -0.34
C ASP A 25 -34.70 13.57 1.11
N ILE A 26 -33.77 12.64 1.44
CA ILE A 26 -33.50 12.19 2.81
C ILE A 26 -33.19 13.40 3.71
N ARG A 27 -32.29 14.29 3.29
CA ARG A 27 -31.93 15.48 4.08
C ARG A 27 -33.15 16.37 4.35
N LYS A 28 -33.99 16.61 3.34
CA LYS A 28 -35.17 17.49 3.43
C LYS A 28 -36.25 16.96 4.36
N VAL A 29 -36.46 15.64 4.38
CA VAL A 29 -37.50 15.00 5.21
C VAL A 29 -37.00 14.61 6.61
N SER A 30 -35.75 14.91 6.93
CA SER A 30 -35.13 14.55 8.21
C SER A 30 -35.49 15.55 9.31
N TYR A 31 -35.71 15.03 10.52
CA TYR A 31 -35.99 15.84 11.72
C TYR A 31 -34.86 16.81 12.08
N SER A 32 -33.61 16.50 11.70
CA SER A 32 -32.45 17.38 11.81
C SER A 32 -31.66 17.40 10.49
N PRO A 33 -32.03 18.29 9.55
CA PRO A 33 -31.40 18.38 8.23
C PRO A 33 -29.89 18.69 8.27
N GLU A 34 -29.43 19.40 9.29
CA GLU A 34 -28.03 19.75 9.51
C GLU A 34 -27.23 18.49 9.87
N LYS A 35 -27.69 17.76 10.89
CA LYS A 35 -27.05 16.53 11.36
C LYS A 35 -27.04 15.45 10.29
N VAL A 36 -28.13 15.32 9.53
CA VAL A 36 -28.17 14.38 8.39
C VAL A 36 -27.27 14.85 7.26
N GLY A 37 -27.16 16.17 7.01
CA GLY A 37 -26.18 16.73 6.08
C GLY A 37 -24.74 16.31 6.40
N GLU A 38 -24.33 16.46 7.66
CA GLU A 38 -22.99 16.07 8.14
C GLU A 38 -22.72 14.56 7.94
N ILE A 39 -23.70 13.71 8.26
CA ILE A 39 -23.60 12.25 8.06
C ILE A 39 -23.42 11.94 6.58
N LEU A 40 -24.21 12.55 5.70
CA LEU A 40 -24.13 12.32 4.26
C LEU A 40 -22.79 12.80 3.69
N GLU A 41 -22.27 13.94 4.13
CA GLU A 41 -20.94 14.42 3.73
C GLU A 41 -19.84 13.47 4.18
N SER A 42 -19.91 12.94 5.41
CA SER A 42 -18.97 11.95 5.92
C SER A 42 -18.94 10.70 5.05
N LEU A 43 -20.09 10.26 4.53
CA LEU A 43 -20.21 9.09 3.65
C LEU A 43 -19.67 9.37 2.24
N VAL A 44 -19.86 10.58 1.72
CA VAL A 44 -19.36 10.98 0.40
C VAL A 44 -17.84 11.17 0.39
N ASN A 45 -17.31 11.72 1.49
CA ASN A 45 -15.89 12.07 1.67
C ASN A 45 -15.09 11.03 2.47
N ARG A 46 -15.71 9.90 2.82
CA ARG A 46 -15.04 8.81 3.52
C ARG A 46 -13.78 8.35 2.79
N ARG A 47 -12.78 7.96 3.57
CA ARG A 47 -11.65 7.16 3.10
C ARG A 47 -12.18 5.79 2.64
N ARG A 48 -11.85 5.38 1.42
CA ARG A 48 -12.29 4.12 0.82
C ARG A 48 -11.24 3.04 1.03
N ILE A 49 -11.66 1.83 1.37
CA ILE A 49 -10.77 0.67 1.37
C ILE A 49 -10.80 0.09 -0.04
N VAL A 50 -9.66 0.13 -0.74
CA VAL A 50 -9.59 -0.37 -2.13
C VAL A 50 -8.92 -1.73 -2.21
N SER A 51 -9.43 -2.54 -3.12
CA SER A 51 -8.91 -3.86 -3.48
C SER A 51 -9.09 -4.09 -4.98
N VAL A 52 -8.48 -5.16 -5.50
CA VAL A 52 -8.78 -5.64 -6.86
C VAL A 52 -10.02 -6.51 -6.85
N GLU A 53 -10.70 -6.62 -7.99
CA GLU A 53 -11.85 -7.50 -8.13
C GLU A 53 -11.50 -8.97 -7.81
N THR A 54 -12.44 -9.69 -7.22
CA THR A 54 -12.27 -11.11 -6.89
C THR A 54 -11.96 -11.91 -8.14
N GLY A 55 -10.99 -12.83 -8.05
CA GLY A 55 -10.56 -13.67 -9.19
C GLY A 55 -9.47 -13.04 -10.06
N VAL A 56 -9.05 -11.80 -9.78
CA VAL A 56 -7.89 -11.19 -10.44
C VAL A 56 -6.60 -11.82 -9.91
N ASN A 57 -5.83 -12.44 -10.79
CA ASN A 57 -4.51 -12.95 -10.48
C ASN A 57 -3.49 -11.81 -10.45
N LEU A 58 -2.91 -11.55 -9.28
CA LEU A 58 -1.78 -10.62 -9.14
C LEU A 58 -0.49 -11.24 -9.67
N GLY A 59 0.50 -10.42 -9.99
CA GLY A 59 1.82 -10.86 -10.43
C GLY A 59 1.91 -11.29 -11.89
N ILE A 60 0.79 -11.47 -12.59
CA ILE A 60 0.76 -11.90 -14.00
C ILE A 60 1.49 -10.89 -14.89
N THR A 61 2.26 -11.36 -15.87
CA THR A 61 2.86 -10.50 -16.89
C THR A 61 1.82 -10.11 -17.94
N PRO A 62 1.88 -8.88 -18.51
CA PRO A 62 1.01 -8.51 -19.61
C PRO A 62 1.26 -9.37 -20.85
N GLU A 63 0.19 -9.78 -21.53
CA GLU A 63 0.29 -10.52 -22.80
C GLU A 63 0.95 -9.67 -23.90
N LYS A 64 0.72 -8.35 -23.87
CA LYS A 64 1.32 -7.38 -24.78
C LYS A 64 1.71 -6.09 -24.05
N GLY A 65 2.86 -5.53 -24.39
CA GLY A 65 3.35 -4.28 -23.81
C GLY A 65 4.03 -4.44 -22.44
N ILE A 66 4.26 -3.33 -21.74
CA ILE A 66 5.00 -3.29 -20.46
C ILE A 66 4.11 -2.96 -19.25
N LYS A 67 2.81 -2.69 -19.47
CA LYS A 67 1.87 -2.23 -18.46
C LYS A 67 0.80 -3.27 -18.17
N MET A 68 0.49 -3.45 -16.89
CA MET A 68 -0.65 -4.21 -16.39
C MET A 68 -1.58 -3.25 -15.64
N SER A 69 -2.88 -3.29 -15.92
CA SER A 69 -3.88 -2.47 -15.24
C SER A 69 -4.77 -3.36 -14.39
N PHE A 70 -4.94 -3.00 -13.12
CA PHE A 70 -5.82 -3.67 -12.18
C PHE A 70 -6.97 -2.73 -11.82
N ARG A 71 -8.19 -3.15 -12.15
CA ARG A 71 -9.40 -2.43 -11.74
C ARG A 71 -9.54 -2.48 -10.21
N LEU A 72 -9.68 -1.30 -9.62
CA LEU A 72 -9.87 -1.13 -8.18
C LEU A 72 -11.35 -0.96 -7.86
N ILE A 73 -11.80 -1.69 -6.85
CA ILE A 73 -13.13 -1.54 -6.24
C ILE A 73 -12.99 -1.12 -4.79
N ASP A 74 -13.96 -0.33 -4.31
CA ASP A 74 -14.11 -0.03 -2.90
C ASP A 74 -14.75 -1.21 -2.14
N GLU A 75 -14.85 -1.11 -0.82
CA GLU A 75 -15.42 -2.15 0.04
C GLU A 75 -16.91 -2.45 -0.22
N PHE A 76 -17.56 -1.67 -1.08
CA PHE A 76 -18.94 -1.88 -1.52
C PHE A 76 -19.03 -2.29 -3.00
N GLY A 77 -17.91 -2.68 -3.62
CA GLY A 77 -17.85 -3.08 -5.03
C GLY A 77 -17.93 -1.94 -6.04
N ASN A 78 -17.88 -0.67 -5.60
CA ASN A 78 -17.92 0.46 -6.53
C ASN A 78 -16.54 0.68 -7.13
N TYR A 79 -16.50 0.98 -8.43
CA TYR A 79 -15.26 1.35 -9.11
C TYR A 79 -14.57 2.55 -8.43
N ALA A 80 -13.30 2.36 -8.05
CA ALA A 80 -12.46 3.33 -7.36
C ALA A 80 -11.33 3.88 -8.23
N GLY A 81 -11.01 3.21 -9.34
CA GLY A 81 -9.92 3.59 -10.24
C GLY A 81 -9.20 2.37 -10.81
N GLU A 82 -7.98 2.58 -11.28
CA GLU A 82 -7.09 1.51 -11.75
C GLU A 82 -5.70 1.68 -11.15
N LEU A 83 -5.15 0.61 -10.59
CA LEU A 83 -3.74 0.52 -10.26
C LEU A 83 -2.99 0.00 -11.49
N ILE A 84 -2.04 0.78 -11.99
CA ILE A 84 -1.28 0.44 -13.18
C ILE A 84 0.14 0.12 -12.74
N ARG A 85 0.58 -1.10 -12.99
CA ARG A 85 1.99 -1.50 -12.86
C ARG A 85 2.69 -1.39 -14.20
N ALA A 86 3.90 -0.85 -14.21
CA ALA A 86 4.81 -0.95 -15.35
C ALA A 86 6.14 -1.58 -14.92
N GLN A 87 6.70 -2.43 -15.77
CA GLN A 87 8.08 -2.91 -15.62
C GLN A 87 9.02 -1.97 -16.38
N GLU A 88 9.97 -1.35 -15.66
CA GLU A 88 11.02 -0.50 -16.25
C GLU A 88 12.29 -1.32 -16.55
N LYS A 89 13.35 -0.66 -17.05
CA LYS A 89 14.65 -1.32 -17.30
C LYS A 89 15.15 -2.07 -16.04
N GLY A 90 15.55 -3.32 -16.26
CA GLY A 90 15.91 -4.26 -15.19
C GLY A 90 14.67 -4.90 -14.57
N ASP A 91 14.73 -5.16 -13.27
CA ASP A 91 13.70 -5.87 -12.51
C ASP A 91 12.95 -4.91 -11.58
N LYS A 92 12.83 -3.64 -11.99
CA LYS A 92 12.12 -2.58 -11.26
C LYS A 92 10.67 -2.49 -11.73
N LEU A 93 9.74 -2.54 -10.78
CA LEU A 93 8.34 -2.26 -11.01
C LEU A 93 8.02 -0.86 -10.50
N VAL A 94 7.24 -0.11 -11.27
CA VAL A 94 6.68 1.20 -10.86
C VAL A 94 5.17 1.14 -10.92
N TYR A 95 4.53 1.86 -10.00
CA TYR A 95 3.08 1.87 -9.89
C TYR A 95 2.53 3.29 -10.03
N SER A 96 1.41 3.41 -10.75
CA SER A 96 0.63 4.62 -10.86
C SER A 96 -0.85 4.32 -10.65
N LEU A 97 -1.63 5.35 -10.35
CA LEU A 97 -3.06 5.23 -10.12
C LEU A 97 -3.80 6.05 -11.17
N SER A 98 -4.83 5.50 -11.79
CA SER A 98 -5.77 6.25 -12.63
C SER A 98 -7.08 6.38 -11.88
N VAL A 99 -7.53 7.61 -11.63
CA VAL A 99 -8.83 7.87 -11.01
C VAL A 99 -9.69 8.62 -12.02
N ARG A 100 -10.72 7.96 -12.54
CA ARG A 100 -11.59 8.49 -13.61
C ARG A 100 -10.80 8.89 -14.87
N GLY A 101 -9.89 8.03 -15.30
CA GLY A 101 -9.03 8.29 -16.45
C GLY A 101 -7.96 9.36 -16.23
N LYS A 102 -7.90 9.98 -15.04
CA LYS A 102 -6.87 10.97 -14.71
C LYS A 102 -5.72 10.28 -13.96
N PRO A 103 -4.49 10.35 -14.47
CA PRO A 103 -3.33 9.79 -13.79
C PRO A 103 -3.08 10.53 -12.47
N GLN A 104 -2.66 9.77 -11.47
CA GLN A 104 -2.27 10.18 -10.13
C GLN A 104 -0.92 9.53 -9.84
N LYS A 105 0.02 10.32 -9.30
CA LYS A 105 1.38 9.86 -9.01
C LYS A 105 1.36 9.13 -7.66
N LEU A 106 1.77 7.85 -7.62
CA LEU A 106 1.89 7.09 -6.37
C LEU A 106 3.31 7.12 -5.77
N ASN A 107 4.32 7.64 -6.48
CA ASN A 107 5.75 7.58 -6.09
C ASN A 107 6.17 6.19 -5.53
N CYS A 108 5.61 5.11 -6.07
CA CYS A 108 5.82 3.75 -5.59
C CYS A 108 6.70 2.98 -6.57
N PHE A 109 7.68 2.25 -6.05
CA PHE A 109 8.43 1.29 -6.84
C PHE A 109 8.83 0.09 -6.00
N THR A 110 9.10 -1.01 -6.69
CA THR A 110 9.79 -2.17 -6.12
C THR A 110 10.92 -2.61 -7.02
N ARG A 111 11.90 -3.29 -6.45
CA ARG A 111 12.95 -3.97 -7.18
C ARG A 111 13.42 -5.19 -6.42
N LEU A 112 13.88 -6.18 -7.17
CA LEU A 112 14.62 -7.29 -6.60
C LEU A 112 16.07 -6.86 -6.35
N LEU A 113 16.59 -7.20 -5.18
CA LEU A 113 17.99 -7.04 -4.82
C LEU A 113 18.65 -8.41 -4.75
N ASP A 114 19.82 -8.47 -5.36
CA ASP A 114 20.84 -9.48 -5.14
C ASP A 114 22.02 -8.88 -4.35
N GLU A 115 22.96 -9.71 -3.94
CA GLU A 115 24.15 -9.27 -3.19
C GLU A 115 24.90 -8.14 -3.93
N LYS A 116 25.15 -8.30 -5.24
CA LYS A 116 25.87 -7.30 -6.04
C LYS A 116 25.18 -5.93 -6.02
N SER A 117 23.86 -5.89 -6.18
CA SER A 117 23.10 -4.64 -6.20
C SER A 117 22.84 -4.07 -4.80
N ALA A 118 22.88 -4.90 -3.76
CA ALA A 118 22.82 -4.51 -2.37
C ALA A 118 24.12 -3.87 -1.85
N GLN A 119 25.29 -4.36 -2.32
CA GLN A 119 26.61 -3.88 -1.91
C GLN A 119 26.82 -2.39 -2.14
N ALA A 120 26.33 -1.85 -3.26
CA ALA A 120 26.44 -0.41 -3.58
C ALA A 120 25.82 0.50 -2.50
N ASN A 121 24.85 -0.01 -1.75
CA ASN A 121 24.18 0.71 -0.66
C ASN A 121 24.46 0.08 0.72
N ARG A 122 25.45 -0.83 0.81
CA ARG A 122 25.84 -1.56 2.04
C ARG A 122 24.65 -2.28 2.72
N LEU A 123 23.68 -2.74 1.93
CA LEU A 123 22.48 -3.39 2.45
C LEU A 123 22.78 -4.84 2.87
N PRO A 124 22.17 -5.36 3.95
CA PRO A 124 22.46 -6.69 4.50
C PRO A 124 21.81 -7.83 3.69
N VAL A 125 22.19 -7.97 2.43
CA VAL A 125 21.79 -9.08 1.53
C VAL A 125 23.04 -9.90 1.24
N TYR A 126 22.97 -11.21 1.46
CA TYR A 126 24.16 -12.07 1.49
C TYR A 126 24.06 -13.25 0.53
N GLY A 127 25.18 -13.59 -0.12
CA GLY A 127 25.27 -14.73 -1.01
C GLY A 127 24.20 -14.72 -2.11
N ASN A 128 23.44 -15.81 -2.21
CA ASN A 128 22.46 -16.00 -3.29
C ASN A 128 21.06 -15.45 -2.96
N GLU A 129 20.91 -14.67 -1.89
CA GLU A 129 19.62 -14.12 -1.49
C GLU A 129 18.99 -13.22 -2.57
N ARG A 130 17.66 -13.32 -2.67
CA ARG A 130 16.78 -12.49 -3.49
C ARG A 130 15.79 -11.76 -2.59
N MET A 131 16.07 -10.49 -2.37
CA MET A 131 15.35 -9.64 -1.41
C MET A 131 14.55 -8.58 -2.14
N LEU A 132 13.25 -8.51 -1.88
CA LEU A 132 12.39 -7.47 -2.43
C LEU A 132 12.59 -6.17 -1.64
N MET A 133 12.96 -5.10 -2.32
CA MET A 133 12.97 -3.75 -1.78
C MET A 133 11.85 -2.95 -2.43
N GLY A 134 11.12 -2.15 -1.64
CA GLY A 134 10.12 -1.24 -2.17
C GLY A 134 10.06 0.06 -1.38
N ASP A 135 9.81 1.15 -2.09
CA ASP A 135 9.35 2.39 -1.49
C ASP A 135 7.89 2.59 -1.85
N PHE A 136 7.04 2.69 -0.84
CA PHE A 136 5.60 2.86 -0.96
C PHE A 136 5.15 4.26 -0.53
N ASN A 137 5.90 5.29 -0.94
CA ASN A 137 5.64 6.71 -0.65
C ASN A 137 4.41 7.26 -1.40
N ILE A 138 3.24 6.68 -1.16
CA ILE A 138 1.98 7.15 -1.71
C ILE A 138 1.70 8.55 -1.14
N PRO A 139 1.45 9.60 -1.94
CA PRO A 139 1.16 10.93 -1.42
C PRO A 139 0.01 10.95 -0.42
N LYS A 140 0.11 11.79 0.62
CA LYS A 140 -0.87 11.79 1.71
C LYS A 140 -2.28 12.09 1.21
N ALA A 141 -2.42 13.03 0.27
CA ALA A 141 -3.69 13.37 -0.38
C ALA A 141 -4.38 12.19 -1.10
N ILE A 142 -3.62 11.16 -1.49
CA ILE A 142 -4.15 9.90 -2.03
C ILE A 142 -4.50 8.97 -0.87
N THR A 143 -3.60 8.80 0.10
CA THR A 143 -3.86 7.92 1.24
C THR A 143 -5.02 8.36 2.11
N ASP A 144 -5.34 9.66 2.18
CA ASP A 144 -6.51 10.19 2.90
C ASP A 144 -7.82 9.75 2.24
N LYS A 145 -7.79 9.49 0.93
CA LYS A 145 -8.96 9.06 0.14
C LYS A 145 -9.03 7.55 -0.04
N TYR A 146 -7.88 6.88 -0.06
CA TYR A 146 -7.76 5.46 -0.36
C TYR A 146 -6.83 4.76 0.61
N SER A 147 -7.29 3.66 1.20
CA SER A 147 -6.48 2.73 2.00
C SER A 147 -6.36 1.39 1.28
N GLY A 148 -5.37 0.57 1.66
CA GLY A 148 -5.12 -0.73 1.04
C GLY A 148 -4.13 -0.71 -0.13
N LEU A 149 -3.90 0.45 -0.77
CA LEU A 149 -2.99 0.58 -1.92
C LEU A 149 -1.58 0.03 -1.66
N GLY A 150 -0.96 0.34 -0.51
CA GLY A 150 0.38 -0.14 -0.19
C GLY A 150 0.47 -1.66 -0.07
N ASP A 151 -0.56 -2.30 0.50
CA ASP A 151 -0.61 -3.76 0.63
C ASP A 151 -0.86 -4.42 -0.72
N LEU A 152 -1.69 -3.80 -1.57
CA LEU A 152 -1.93 -4.26 -2.93
C LEU A 152 -0.65 -4.19 -3.78
N VAL A 153 0.08 -3.07 -3.74
CA VAL A 153 1.37 -2.91 -4.41
C VAL A 153 2.39 -3.95 -3.94
N LEU A 154 2.49 -4.16 -2.62
CA LEU A 154 3.39 -5.17 -2.05
C LEU A 154 2.98 -6.59 -2.51
N SER A 155 1.70 -6.92 -2.43
CA SER A 155 1.17 -8.23 -2.81
C SER A 155 1.39 -8.53 -4.29
N ASP A 156 1.14 -7.55 -5.16
CA ASP A 156 1.36 -7.69 -6.59
C ASP A 156 2.85 -7.84 -6.94
N ALA A 157 3.72 -7.04 -6.32
CA ALA A 157 5.16 -7.17 -6.51
C ALA A 157 5.67 -8.54 -6.06
N MET A 158 5.28 -9.00 -4.87
CA MET A 158 5.66 -10.33 -4.38
C MET A 158 5.22 -11.43 -5.33
N ALA A 159 3.95 -11.40 -5.76
CA ALA A 159 3.42 -12.36 -6.72
C ALA A 159 4.20 -12.32 -8.04
N PHE A 160 4.52 -11.13 -8.56
CA PHE A 160 5.28 -10.96 -9.80
C PHE A 160 6.66 -11.64 -9.73
N TYR A 161 7.44 -11.36 -8.68
CA TYR A 161 8.77 -11.93 -8.56
C TYR A 161 8.74 -13.43 -8.25
N GLN A 162 7.72 -13.93 -7.56
CA GLN A 162 7.61 -15.35 -7.22
C GLN A 162 7.08 -16.22 -8.37
N THR A 163 6.18 -15.70 -9.20
CA THR A 163 5.56 -16.46 -10.30
C THR A 163 6.42 -16.48 -11.55
N ASN A 164 7.24 -15.45 -11.77
CA ASN A 164 8.10 -15.38 -12.93
C ASN A 164 9.42 -16.14 -12.68
N LYS A 165 9.57 -17.29 -13.35
CA LYS A 165 10.72 -18.21 -13.22
C LYS A 165 12.08 -17.52 -13.40
N LYS A 166 12.16 -16.39 -14.11
CA LYS A 166 13.39 -15.61 -14.30
C LYS A 166 14.02 -15.17 -12.97
N PHE A 167 13.21 -14.85 -11.97
CA PHE A 167 13.69 -14.22 -10.73
C PHE A 167 14.05 -15.21 -9.63
N GLY A 168 13.66 -16.47 -9.78
CA GLY A 168 13.83 -17.50 -8.76
C GLY A 168 12.88 -17.28 -7.57
N GLN A 169 13.23 -17.87 -6.43
CA GLN A 169 12.42 -17.79 -5.23
C GLN A 169 12.77 -16.52 -4.45
N LEU A 170 11.75 -15.80 -3.98
CA LEU A 170 11.92 -14.67 -3.08
C LEU A 170 12.25 -15.17 -1.66
N ASP A 171 13.39 -14.73 -1.11
CA ASP A 171 13.87 -15.08 0.23
C ASP A 171 13.29 -14.17 1.32
N GLY A 172 13.03 -12.91 0.96
CA GLY A 172 12.50 -11.93 1.90
C GLY A 172 12.25 -10.55 1.34
N VAL A 173 11.93 -9.63 2.24
CA VAL A 173 11.76 -8.21 1.99
C VAL A 173 12.72 -7.42 2.87
N ILE A 174 13.37 -6.40 2.29
CA ILE A 174 14.16 -5.43 3.03
C ILE A 174 13.33 -4.17 3.30
N GLY A 175 13.16 -3.84 4.58
CA GLY A 175 12.65 -2.56 5.03
C GLY A 175 13.81 -1.59 5.18
N TRP A 176 13.91 -0.61 4.28
CA TRP A 176 14.86 0.50 4.40
C TRP A 176 14.07 1.78 4.70
N TRP A 177 14.04 2.16 5.97
CA TRP A 177 13.19 3.24 6.48
C TRP A 177 14.06 4.41 6.93
N LYS A 178 13.79 5.62 6.44
CA LYS A 178 14.67 6.76 6.68
C LYS A 178 13.94 8.10 6.79
N LYS A 179 14.63 9.10 7.36
CA LYS A 179 14.30 10.52 7.19
C LYS A 179 14.75 10.96 5.79
N ALA A 180 13.88 11.64 5.04
CA ALA A 180 14.17 12.17 3.72
C ALA A 180 13.10 13.18 3.29
N THR A 181 13.49 14.18 2.49
CA THR A 181 12.60 15.24 1.96
C THR A 181 11.45 14.66 1.13
N MET A 182 11.65 13.52 0.48
CA MET A 182 10.57 12.84 -0.25
C MET A 182 9.39 12.44 0.65
N TYR A 183 9.57 12.40 1.97
CA TYR A 183 8.52 12.09 2.95
C TYR A 183 7.97 13.35 3.67
N GLU A 184 8.16 14.56 3.11
CA GLU A 184 7.64 15.81 3.70
C GLU A 184 6.14 15.76 4.03
N ASP A 185 5.32 15.17 3.15
CA ASP A 185 3.88 14.92 3.38
C ASP A 185 3.59 14.11 4.67
N TYR A 186 4.59 13.38 5.15
CA TYR A 186 4.57 12.51 6.34
C TYR A 186 5.46 13.02 7.47
N GLY A 187 5.84 14.31 7.47
CA GLY A 187 6.68 14.90 8.51
C GLY A 187 8.18 14.68 8.30
N GLY A 188 8.61 14.44 7.06
CA GLY A 188 10.03 14.33 6.68
C GLY A 188 10.66 12.95 6.91
N GLN A 189 9.85 11.93 7.24
CA GLN A 189 10.34 10.57 7.41
C GLN A 189 9.31 9.51 7.03
N SER A 190 9.79 8.31 6.70
CA SER A 190 8.87 7.21 6.37
C SER A 190 7.99 6.83 7.57
N ILE A 191 6.74 6.44 7.29
CA ILE A 191 5.79 6.00 8.34
C ILE A 191 6.35 4.79 9.11
N ASN A 192 7.04 3.88 8.43
CA ASN A 192 7.65 2.72 9.09
C ASN A 192 8.72 3.13 10.10
N LEU A 193 9.56 4.14 9.79
CA LEU A 193 10.55 4.66 10.75
C LEU A 193 9.86 5.24 11.99
N THR A 194 8.80 6.03 11.77
CA THR A 194 7.98 6.58 12.87
C THR A 194 7.42 5.47 13.75
N LYS A 195 6.75 4.47 13.15
CA LYS A 195 6.14 3.35 13.88
C LYS A 195 7.16 2.48 14.61
N PHE A 196 8.34 2.29 14.02
CA PHE A 196 9.43 1.56 14.66
C PHE A 196 9.89 2.27 15.94
N TRP A 197 10.15 3.57 15.89
CA TRP A 197 10.61 4.32 17.06
C TRP A 197 9.53 4.51 18.12
N GLU A 198 8.26 4.70 17.73
CA GLU A 198 7.13 4.67 18.67
C GLU A 198 7.07 3.34 19.45
N ALA A 199 7.24 2.22 18.76
CA ALA A 199 7.26 0.90 19.39
C ALA A 199 8.46 0.71 20.32
N ARG A 200 9.65 1.18 19.92
CA ARG A 200 10.86 1.15 20.75
C ARG A 200 10.70 2.01 22.01
N ALA A 201 10.12 3.20 21.89
CA ALA A 201 9.82 4.08 23.03
C ALA A 201 8.81 3.45 24.00
N ALA A 202 7.89 2.63 23.49
CA ALA A 202 6.97 1.83 24.29
C ALA A 202 7.58 0.55 24.92
N GLY A 203 8.91 0.38 24.86
CA GLY A 203 9.63 -0.72 25.50
C GLY A 203 9.69 -2.03 24.69
N LYS A 204 9.16 -2.06 23.46
CA LYS A 204 9.22 -3.25 22.60
C LYS A 204 10.65 -3.51 22.14
N SER A 205 11.03 -4.79 22.00
CA SER A 205 12.30 -5.20 21.39
C SER A 205 12.42 -4.73 19.93
N ILE A 206 13.62 -4.83 19.33
CA ILE A 206 13.83 -4.46 17.91
C ILE A 206 12.95 -5.30 16.98
N GLU A 207 12.85 -6.61 17.24
CA GLU A 207 12.02 -7.51 16.45
C GLU A 207 10.54 -7.16 16.57
N GLU A 208 10.03 -6.95 17.78
CA GLU A 208 8.63 -6.56 17.99
C GLU A 208 8.32 -5.19 17.37
N ALA A 209 9.25 -4.24 17.48
CA ALA A 209 9.12 -2.94 16.84
C ALA A 209 9.08 -3.06 15.32
N ALA A 210 9.98 -3.86 14.73
CA ALA A 210 9.99 -4.12 13.29
C ALA A 210 8.68 -4.72 12.81
N LEU A 211 8.16 -5.74 13.51
CA LEU A 211 6.91 -6.42 13.18
C LEU A 211 5.66 -5.55 13.42
N SER A 212 5.76 -4.46 14.19
CA SER A 212 4.67 -3.50 14.40
C SER A 212 4.53 -2.47 13.27
N THR A 213 5.54 -2.34 12.41
CA THR A 213 5.49 -1.43 11.25
C THR A 213 4.52 -1.93 10.17
N PHE A 214 4.18 -1.07 9.19
CA PHE A 214 3.39 -1.50 8.04
C PHE A 214 4.10 -2.64 7.29
N THR A 215 5.39 -2.47 6.97
CA THR A 215 6.16 -3.52 6.26
C THR A 215 6.20 -4.81 7.09
N GLY A 216 6.58 -4.74 8.36
CA GLY A 216 6.73 -5.93 9.19
C GLY A 216 5.42 -6.69 9.44
N SER A 217 4.32 -5.98 9.71
CA SER A 217 3.00 -6.61 9.92
C SER A 217 2.50 -7.32 8.65
N LYS A 218 2.68 -6.71 7.47
CA LYS A 218 2.32 -7.32 6.19
C LYS A 218 3.21 -8.51 5.83
N MET A 219 4.52 -8.41 6.08
CA MET A 219 5.44 -9.52 5.84
C MET A 219 5.15 -10.72 6.77
N LYS A 220 4.88 -10.46 8.05
CA LYS A 220 4.47 -11.51 9.00
C LYS A 220 3.22 -12.24 8.53
N ALA A 221 2.20 -11.50 8.08
CA ALA A 221 0.96 -12.09 7.56
C ALA A 221 1.17 -12.95 6.30
N LYS A 222 2.24 -12.70 5.54
CA LYS A 222 2.64 -13.45 4.33
C LYS A 222 3.67 -14.55 4.60
N GLY A 223 3.94 -14.89 5.86
CA GLY A 223 4.88 -15.96 6.25
C GLY A 223 6.35 -15.55 6.38
N PHE A 224 6.66 -14.25 6.22
CA PHE A 224 8.01 -13.70 6.34
C PHE A 224 8.22 -13.08 7.73
N GLY A 225 8.08 -13.90 8.76
CA GLY A 225 8.10 -13.44 10.15
C GLY A 225 9.48 -13.38 10.79
N LYS A 226 10.52 -13.95 10.17
CA LYS A 226 11.88 -13.97 10.73
C LYS A 226 12.55 -12.62 10.50
N VAL A 227 12.90 -11.92 11.57
CA VAL A 227 13.53 -10.60 11.51
C VAL A 227 15.05 -10.75 11.61
N ARG A 228 15.79 -10.23 10.64
CA ARG A 228 17.27 -10.12 10.67
C ARG A 228 17.68 -8.65 10.65
N TYR A 229 18.55 -8.27 11.58
CA TYR A 229 19.09 -6.92 11.70
C TYR A 229 20.52 -6.96 12.26
N GLY A 230 21.26 -5.87 12.03
CA GLY A 230 22.51 -5.56 12.73
C GLY A 230 22.38 -4.19 13.39
N LEU A 231 22.95 -4.01 14.59
CA LEU A 231 22.82 -2.76 15.35
C LEU A 231 23.41 -1.55 14.59
N GLN A 232 24.42 -1.78 13.76
CA GLN A 232 25.01 -0.75 12.88
C GLN A 232 24.03 -0.20 11.83
N TYR A 233 22.93 -0.90 11.58
CA TYR A 233 21.88 -0.50 10.63
C TYR A 233 20.66 0.13 11.28
N ILE A 234 20.74 0.44 12.59
CA ILE A 234 19.64 0.99 13.37
C ILE A 234 20.14 2.28 14.01
N THR A 235 19.72 3.40 13.42
CA THR A 235 20.02 4.76 13.87
C THR A 235 18.73 5.56 13.90
N GLU A 236 18.71 6.66 14.65
CA GLU A 236 17.53 7.51 14.75
C GLU A 236 16.98 7.95 13.37
N ASN A 237 17.88 8.19 12.42
CA ASN A 237 17.52 8.69 11.08
C ASN A 237 17.25 7.58 10.06
N GLU A 238 17.64 6.35 10.35
CA GLU A 238 17.61 5.24 9.40
C GLU A 238 17.59 3.88 10.09
N VAL A 239 16.68 3.03 9.65
CA VAL A 239 16.53 1.64 10.12
C VAL A 239 16.46 0.72 8.90
N ILE A 240 17.35 -0.27 8.86
CA ILE A 240 17.38 -1.30 7.81
C ILE A 240 17.15 -2.67 8.45
N ILE A 241 16.08 -3.34 8.04
CA ILE A 241 15.65 -4.64 8.60
C ILE A 241 15.23 -5.58 7.49
N ASN A 242 15.61 -6.84 7.60
CA ASN A 242 15.15 -7.88 6.68
C ASN A 242 14.06 -8.73 7.32
N PHE A 243 13.00 -8.98 6.55
CA PHE A 243 11.92 -9.91 6.85
C PHE A 243 12.05 -11.13 5.96
N LEU A 244 12.47 -12.24 6.55
CA LEU A 244 12.80 -13.49 5.88
C LEU A 244 11.69 -14.52 6.12
N LYS A 245 11.62 -15.54 5.25
CA LYS A 245 10.81 -16.73 5.53
C LYS A 245 11.23 -17.35 6.87
N LYS A 246 10.22 -17.88 7.58
CA LYS A 246 10.45 -18.69 8.78
C LYS A 246 11.24 -19.94 8.44
#